data_AF-A0A6L5T7B4-F1
#
_entry.id   AF-A0A6L5T7B4-F1
#
_cell.length_a   1.000
_cell.length_b   1.000
_cell.length_c   1.000
_cell.angle_alpha   90.00
_cell.angle_beta   90.00
_cell.angle_gamma   90.00
#
_symmetry.space_group_name_H-M   'P 1'
#
loop_
_entity.id
_entity.type
_entity.pdbx_description
1 polymer ?
#
loop_
_entity_poly.entity_id
_entity_poly.type
_entity_poly.pdbx_seq_one_letter_code
_entity_poly.pdbx_strand_id
1 'polypeptide(L)' 'MLTYEQALDIAKSKKSKINYCTEYNNAYAFSYDAGEASKGGDSPIVIMKDTGAALNFIAYAVKDGNEFVKEFEVK' A
#
# COMPACT_ATOMS: atom_id res chain seq x y z
N MET A 1 12.82 -9.04 3.21
CA MET A 1 11.49 -8.44 3.43
C MET A 1 11.68 -7.04 3.98
N LEU A 2 11.15 -6.03 3.28
CA LEU A 2 11.23 -4.61 3.63
C LEU A 2 10.47 -4.34 4.91
N THR A 3 10.99 -3.41 5.70
CA THR A 3 10.27 -2.86 6.84
C THR A 3 9.18 -1.91 6.37
N TYR A 4 8.23 -1.62 7.26
CA TYR A 4 7.21 -0.59 7.04
C TYR A 4 7.82 0.75 6.62
N GLU A 5 8.86 1.23 7.32
CA GLU A 5 9.48 2.53 7.03
C GLU A 5 10.11 2.58 5.64
N GLN A 6 10.78 1.50 5.21
CA GLN A 6 11.35 1.42 3.87
C GLN A 6 10.26 1.43 2.79
N ALA A 7 9.15 0.73 3.03
CA ALA A 7 8.01 0.74 2.12
C ALA A 7 7.32 2.11 2.07
N LEU A 8 7.21 2.78 3.21
CA LEU A 8 6.63 4.11 3.31
C LEU A 8 7.44 5.15 2.55
N ASP A 9 8.77 5.12 2.65
CA ASP A 9 9.65 6.02 1.89
C ASP A 9 9.48 5.83 0.37
N ILE A 10 9.39 4.58 -0.09
CA ILE A 10 9.11 4.28 -1.50
C ILE A 10 7.74 4.83 -1.91
N ALA A 11 6.72 4.64 -1.09
CA ALA A 11 5.38 5.12 -1.37
C ALA A 11 5.32 6.66 -1.43
N LYS A 12 5.93 7.36 -0.45
CA LYS A 12 6.01 8.83 -0.40
C LYS A 12 6.77 9.43 -1.58
N SER A 13 7.72 8.69 -2.17
CA SER A 13 8.40 9.12 -3.41
C SER A 13 7.49 9.12 -4.66
N LYS A 14 6.36 8.42 -4.60
CA LYS A 14 5.43 8.21 -5.74
C LYS A 14 4.08 8.90 -5.55
N LYS A 15 3.63 9.06 -4.31
CA LYS A 15 2.38 9.74 -3.95
C LYS A 15 2.64 10.78 -2.86
N SER A 16 2.14 11.99 -3.09
CA SER A 16 2.24 13.11 -2.14
C SER A 16 1.26 13.03 -0.97
N LYS A 17 0.22 12.19 -1.06
CA LYS A 17 -0.83 12.05 -0.05
C LYS A 17 -0.97 10.61 0.40
N ILE A 18 -0.57 10.34 1.64
CA ILE A 18 -0.67 9.04 2.30
C ILE A 18 -1.03 9.31 3.76
N ASN A 19 -2.19 8.81 4.19
CA ASN A 19 -2.64 8.90 5.57
C ASN A 19 -2.88 7.53 6.21
N TYR A 20 -3.03 6.48 5.40
CA TYR A 20 -3.34 5.14 5.88
C TYR A 20 -2.44 4.10 5.23
N CYS A 21 -2.19 3.03 5.98
CA CYS A 21 -1.50 1.85 5.53
C CYS A 21 -2.33 0.61 5.88
N THR A 22 -2.62 -0.20 4.87
CA THR A 22 -3.11 -1.58 5.03
C THR A 22 -1.94 -2.53 4.86
N GLU A 23 -1.62 -3.27 5.91
CA GLU A 23 -0.60 -4.31 5.87
C GLU A 23 -1.22 -5.64 5.48
N TYR A 24 -0.63 -6.27 4.46
CA TYR A 24 -0.84 -7.64 4.08
C TYR A 24 0.41 -8.47 4.41
N ASN A 25 0.29 -9.79 4.46
CA ASN A 25 1.44 -10.66 4.74
C ASN A 25 2.62 -10.37 3.81
N ASN A 26 2.36 -10.11 2.52
CA ASN A 26 3.39 -9.90 1.49
C ASN A 26 3.56 -8.45 1.01
N ALA A 27 2.76 -7.50 1.48
CA ALA A 27 2.73 -6.14 0.92
C ALA A 27 2.27 -5.08 1.93
N TYR A 28 2.54 -3.81 1.61
CA TYR A 28 1.96 -2.64 2.26
C TYR A 28 1.17 -1.85 1.21
N ALA A 29 -0.13 -1.62 1.42
CA ALA A 29 -0.94 -0.74 0.59
C ALA A 29 -1.11 0.62 1.29
N PHE A 30 -0.73 1.70 0.61
CA PHE A 30 -0.80 3.05 1.13
C PHE A 30 -1.88 3.85 0.43
N SER A 31 -2.74 4.50 1.19
CA SER A 31 -3.88 5.28 0.71
C SER A 31 -4.01 6.61 1.42
N TYR A 32 -4.80 7.51 0.83
CA TYR A 32 -5.16 8.79 1.44
C TYR A 32 -6.41 8.69 2.32
N ASP A 33 -7.40 7.90 1.91
CA ASP A 33 -8.62 7.65 2.67
C ASP A 33 -8.60 6.24 3.28
N ALA A 34 -9.30 6.08 4.41
CA ALA A 34 -9.52 4.79 5.03
C ALA A 34 -10.53 3.97 4.21
N GLY A 35 -10.27 2.66 4.08
CA GLY A 35 -11.15 1.73 3.36
C GLY A 35 -10.95 1.65 1.83
N GLU A 36 -11.69 0.74 1.20
CA GLU A 36 -11.46 0.29 -0.19
C GLU A 36 -11.90 1.29 -1.28
N ALA A 37 -12.68 2.32 -0.93
CA ALA A 37 -13.41 3.12 -1.90
C ALA A 37 -12.75 4.47 -2.21
N SER A 38 -11.61 4.46 -2.92
CA SER A 38 -11.11 5.68 -3.57
C SER A 38 -11.84 5.90 -4.90
N LYS A 39 -12.65 6.96 -4.99
CA LYS A 39 -13.27 7.39 -6.25
C LYS A 39 -12.27 8.27 -7.03
N GLY A 40 -11.94 7.88 -8.27
CA GLY A 40 -11.32 8.79 -9.24
C GLY A 40 -9.82 9.05 -9.04
N GLY A 41 -8.98 8.03 -9.29
CA GLY A 41 -7.53 8.21 -9.50
C GLY A 41 -6.67 8.19 -8.23
N ASP A 42 -7.26 8.22 -7.04
CA ASP A 42 -6.51 8.15 -5.78
C ASP A 42 -6.37 6.73 -5.21
N SER A 43 -6.33 5.73 -6.10
CA SER A 43 -6.21 4.33 -5.72
C SER A 43 -4.96 4.03 -4.89
N PRO A 44 -5.03 3.10 -3.93
CA PRO A 44 -3.87 2.76 -3.10
C PRO A 44 -2.65 2.36 -3.94
N ILE A 45 -1.47 2.73 -3.47
CA ILE A 45 -0.21 2.23 -4.00
C ILE A 45 0.28 1.07 -3.13
N VAL A 46 0.56 -0.06 -3.74
CA VAL A 46 1.01 -1.27 -3.05
C VAL A 46 2.50 -1.44 -3.21
N ILE A 47 3.22 -1.65 -2.12
CA ILE A 47 4.65 -1.94 -2.10
C ILE A 47 4.85 -3.38 -1.64
N MET A 48 5.40 -4.21 -2.53
CA MET A 48 5.69 -5.61 -2.23
C MET A 48 6.84 -5.71 -1.23
N LYS A 49 6.66 -6.45 -0.13
CA LYS A 49 7.67 -6.54 0.94
C LYS A 49 8.94 -7.25 0.49
N ASP A 50 8.87 -8.20 -0.44
CA ASP A 50 10.06 -8.95 -0.85
C ASP A 50 10.93 -8.19 -1.85
N THR A 51 10.32 -7.39 -2.72
CA THR A 51 11.01 -6.78 -3.87
C THR A 51 11.04 -5.25 -3.85
N GLY A 52 10.18 -4.60 -3.06
CA GLY A 52 9.96 -3.16 -3.11
C GLY A 52 9.24 -2.69 -4.38
N ALA A 53 8.73 -3.62 -5.20
CA ALA A 53 7.98 -3.28 -6.38
C ALA A 53 6.71 -2.50 -6.02
N ALA A 54 6.48 -1.39 -6.72
CA ALA A 54 5.30 -0.57 -6.56
C ALA A 54 4.24 -0.96 -7.60
N LEU A 55 3.04 -1.28 -7.13
CA LEU A 55 1.90 -1.69 -7.94
C LEU A 55 0.70 -0.78 -7.65
N ASN A 56 -0.22 -0.67 -8.61
CA ASN A 56 -1.56 -0.21 -8.27
C ASN A 56 -2.33 -1.35 -7.59
N PHE A 57 -3.32 -1.00 -6.78
CA PHE A 57 -4.07 -1.98 -6.00
C PHE A 57 -4.76 -3.07 -6.83
N ILE A 58 -5.28 -2.76 -8.02
CA ILE A 58 -5.95 -3.76 -8.88
C ILE A 58 -4.96 -4.81 -9.39
N ALA A 59 -3.77 -4.37 -9.85
CA ALA A 59 -2.73 -5.29 -10.30
C ALA A 59 -2.28 -6.23 -9.19
N TYR A 60 -2.15 -5.71 -7.97
CA TYR A 60 -1.90 -6.51 -6.77
C TYR A 60 -3.04 -7.49 -6.49
N ALA A 61 -4.28 -7.01 -6.37
CA ALA A 61 -5.44 -7.82 -5.99
C ALA A 61 -5.69 -8.99 -6.95
N VAL A 62 -5.43 -8.83 -8.25
CA VAL A 62 -5.65 -9.87 -9.26
C VAL A 62 -4.58 -10.97 -9.23
N LYS A 63 -3.34 -10.67 -8.83
CA LYS A 63 -2.19 -11.58 -9.00
C LYS A 63 -1.51 -12.00 -7.72
N ASP A 64 -1.37 -11.05 -6.78
CA ASP A 64 -0.48 -11.14 -5.64
C ASP A 64 -1.21 -10.93 -4.29
N GLY A 65 -2.54 -10.74 -4.35
CA GLY A 65 -3.41 -10.53 -3.18
C GLY A 65 -3.17 -11.58 -2.09
N ASN A 66 -3.08 -11.13 -0.84
CA ASN A 66 -2.75 -11.98 0.30
C ASN A 66 -3.58 -11.62 1.53
N GLU A 67 -3.36 -12.34 2.63
CA GLU A 67 -4.08 -12.15 3.87
C GLU A 67 -3.81 -10.76 4.46
N PHE A 68 -4.90 -10.10 4.83
CA PHE A 68 -4.90 -8.88 5.60
C PHE A 68 -4.34 -9.13 7.00
N VAL A 69 -3.47 -8.24 7.47
CA VAL A 69 -2.90 -8.28 8.82
C VAL A 69 -3.52 -7.19 9.69
N LYS A 70 -3.45 -5.93 9.24
CA LYS A 70 -3.98 -4.77 9.97
C LYS A 70 -4.07 -3.54 9.07
N GLU A 71 -4.86 -2.56 9.49
CA GLU A 71 -4.93 -1.21 8.92
C GLU A 71 -4.64 -0.18 10.01
N PHE A 72 -3.88 0.86 9.69
CA PHE A 72 -3.52 1.92 10.64
C PHE A 72 -3.19 3.23 9.94
N GLU A 73 -3.30 4.33 10.69
CA GLU A 73 -2.89 5.67 10.24
C GLU A 73 -1.37 5.78 10.15
N VAL A 74 -0.89 6.40 9.06
CA VAL A 74 0.51 6.74 8.83
C VAL A 74 0.83 8.02 9.59
N LYS A 75 1.79 7.96 10.51
CA LYS A 75 2.29 9.11 11.26
C LYS A 75 3.37 9.88 10.50
#